data_AF-A0A193GH27-F1
#
_entry.id   AF-A0A193GH27-F1
#
_cell.length_a   1.000
_cell.length_b   1.000
_cell.length_c   1.000
_cell.angle_alpha   90.00
_cell.angle_beta   90.00
_cell.angle_gamma   90.00
#
_symmetry.space_group_name_H-M   'P 1'
#
loop_
_entity.id
_entity.type
_entity.pdbx_description
1 polymer ?
#
loop_
_entity_poly.entity_id
_entity_poly.type
_entity_poly.pdbx_seq_one_letter_code
_entity_poly.pdbx_strand_id
1 'polypeptide(L)'
;MASRYPALFHRELRALWDANPCPEVRRLLWEVSRLHGRLIEAYDLLDRMRGQPVDYTVGLGLNNLRVALEAEPAIKRELSIRTRQAARLAAERRPVLGTEMFPQFVGPPWPWPPPRTPRGGRRS
;
A
#
# COMPACT_ATOMS: atom_id res chain seq x y z
N MET A 1 -17.49 28.56 12.90
CA MET A 1 -17.23 29.55 11.83
C MET A 1 -16.83 28.77 10.59
N ALA A 2 -17.62 28.84 9.51
CA ALA A 2 -17.22 28.26 8.24
C ALA A 2 -16.05 29.08 7.67
N SER A 3 -14.98 28.41 7.20
CA SER A 3 -13.86 29.09 6.55
C SER A 3 -14.37 29.92 5.38
N ARG A 4 -13.99 31.20 5.32
CA ARG A 4 -14.39 32.15 4.26
C ARG A 4 -13.84 31.76 2.89
N TYR A 5 -12.86 30.87 2.86
CA TYR A 5 -12.22 30.37 1.65
C TYR A 5 -12.41 28.85 1.54
N PRO A 6 -12.83 28.33 0.38
CA PRO A 6 -12.93 26.90 0.15
C PRO A 6 -11.54 26.26 0.22
N ALA A 7 -11.49 25.01 0.64
CA ALA A 7 -10.24 24.26 0.67
C ALA A 7 -9.69 24.09 -0.75
N LEU A 8 -8.42 24.43 -0.93
CA LEU A 8 -7.76 24.37 -2.24
C LEU A 8 -7.27 22.95 -2.55
N PHE A 9 -7.57 22.50 -3.76
CA PHE A 9 -7.06 21.25 -4.32
C PHE A 9 -5.61 21.41 -4.81
N HIS A 10 -4.88 20.29 -4.91
CA HIS A 10 -3.49 20.31 -5.40
C HIS A 10 -3.32 20.93 -6.79
N ARG A 11 -4.33 20.81 -7.66
CA ARG A 11 -4.35 21.47 -8.98
C ARG A 11 -4.44 23.00 -8.85
N GLU A 12 -5.17 23.50 -7.87
CA GLU A 12 -5.36 24.93 -7.63
C GLU A 12 -4.12 25.52 -6.97
N LEU A 13 -3.52 24.78 -6.04
CA LEU A 13 -2.20 25.10 -5.48
C LEU A 13 -1.10 25.13 -6.55
N ARG A 14 -1.14 24.22 -7.53
CA ARG A 14 -0.23 24.23 -8.67
C ARG A 14 -0.48 25.42 -9.59
N ALA A 15 -1.74 25.72 -9.88
CA ALA A 15 -2.09 26.91 -10.67
C ALA A 15 -1.62 28.21 -10.01
N LEU A 16 -1.67 28.29 -8.67
CA LEU A 16 -1.12 29.43 -7.93
C LEU A 16 0.40 29.56 -8.07
N TRP A 17 1.13 28.44 -8.07
CA TRP A 17 2.57 28.42 -8.35
C TRP A 17 2.87 28.86 -9.79
N ASP A 18 2.16 28.30 -10.76
CA ASP A 18 2.36 28.60 -12.18
C ASP A 18 2.07 30.08 -12.49
N ALA A 19 1.08 30.66 -11.81
CA ALA A 19 0.74 32.08 -11.93
C ALA A 19 1.74 33.01 -11.22
N ASN A 20 2.36 32.57 -10.11
CA ASN A 20 3.29 33.40 -9.33
C ASN A 20 4.40 32.53 -8.69
N PRO A 21 5.45 32.19 -9.45
CA PRO A 21 6.51 31.33 -8.98
C PRO A 21 7.54 32.10 -8.15
N CYS A 22 7.15 32.55 -6.96
CA CYS A 22 8.04 33.22 -6.01
C CYS A 22 8.44 32.32 -4.82
N PRO A 23 9.61 32.54 -4.18
CA PRO A 23 10.09 31.73 -3.06
C PRO A 23 9.08 31.60 -1.90
N GLU A 24 8.32 32.66 -1.64
CA GLU A 24 7.31 32.73 -0.58
C GLU A 24 6.15 31.78 -0.87
N VAL A 25 5.61 31.80 -2.09
CA VAL A 25 4.56 30.87 -2.52
C VAL A 25 5.06 29.43 -2.44
N ARG A 26 6.29 29.16 -2.89
CA ARG A 26 6.89 27.82 -2.75
C ARG A 26 6.93 27.34 -1.30
N ARG A 27 7.33 28.22 -0.37
CA ARG A 27 7.39 27.90 1.06
C ARG A 27 6.01 27.62 1.64
N LEU A 28 5.00 28.41 1.27
CA LEU A 28 3.60 28.19 1.69
C LEU A 28 3.06 26.86 1.16
N LEU A 29 3.30 26.55 -0.12
CA LEU A 29 2.87 25.28 -0.72
C LEU A 29 3.55 24.08 -0.05
N TRP A 30 4.82 24.22 0.32
CA TRP A 30 5.53 23.20 1.08
C TRP A 30 4.92 23.00 2.47
N GLU A 31 4.63 24.08 3.21
CA GLU A 31 3.98 23.98 4.53
C GLU A 31 2.61 23.33 4.44
N VAL A 32 1.78 23.69 3.45
CA VAL A 32 0.48 23.07 3.22
C VAL A 32 0.64 21.57 2.95
N SER A 33 1.60 21.18 2.11
CA SER A 33 1.90 19.77 1.85
C SER A 33 2.35 19.03 3.11
N ARG A 34 3.20 19.67 3.94
CA ARG A 34 3.69 19.10 5.21
C ARG A 34 2.54 18.87 6.18
N LEU A 35 1.64 19.86 6.34
CA LEU A 35 0.47 19.76 7.21
C LEU A 35 -0.49 18.67 6.75
N HIS A 36 -0.75 18.55 5.45
CA HIS A 36 -1.54 17.44 4.91
C HIS A 36 -0.93 16.08 5.25
N GLY A 37 0.40 15.94 5.14
CA GLY A 37 1.10 14.72 5.56
C GLY A 37 0.86 14.38 7.03
N ARG A 38 0.93 15.38 7.93
CA ARG A 38 0.66 15.20 9.36
C ARG A 38 -0.78 14.80 9.66
N LEU A 39 -1.76 15.33 8.92
CA LEU A 39 -3.15 14.90 9.06
C LEU A 39 -3.33 13.42 8.67
N ILE A 40 -2.68 12.99 7.59
CA ILE A 40 -2.71 11.59 7.15
C ILE A 40 -2.07 10.68 8.21
N GLU A 41 -0.90 11.06 8.74
CA GLU A 41 -0.24 10.32 9.82
C GLU A 41 -1.13 10.19 11.06
N ALA A 42 -1.80 11.27 11.45
CA ALA A 42 -2.73 11.26 12.58
C ALA A 42 -3.93 10.34 12.32
N TYR A 43 -4.50 10.39 11.11
CA TYR A 43 -5.59 9.51 10.71
C TYR A 43 -5.17 8.03 10.74
N ASP A 44 -3.99 7.71 10.22
CA ASP A 44 -3.44 6.35 10.23
C ASP A 44 -3.16 5.86 11.67
N LEU A 45 -2.73 6.74 12.56
CA LEU A 45 -2.56 6.42 13.98
C LEU A 45 -3.90 6.06 14.64
N LEU A 46 -4.96 6.84 14.37
CA LEU A 46 -6.30 6.54 14.88
C LEU A 46 -6.81 5.18 14.39
N ASP A 47 -6.54 4.84 13.14
CA ASP A 47 -6.97 3.55 12.59
C ASP A 47 -6.19 2.38 13.22
N ARG A 48 -4.91 2.56 13.57
CA ARG A 48 -4.13 1.55 14.33
C ARG A 48 -4.61 1.39 15.78
N MET A 49 -5.11 2.46 16.38
CA MET A 49 -5.69 2.41 17.73
C MET A 49 -7.06 1.73 17.76
N ARG A 50 -7.67 1.49 16.60
CA ARG A 50 -8.97 0.83 16.51
C ARG A 50 -8.90 -0.58 17.08
N GLY A 51 -9.84 -0.90 17.99
CA GLY A 51 -9.91 -2.20 18.64
C GLY A 51 -8.97 -2.37 19.85
N GLN A 52 -8.18 -1.35 20.19
CA GLN A 52 -7.45 -1.34 21.47
C GLN A 52 -8.41 -1.08 22.64
N PRO A 53 -8.20 -1.70 23.80
CA PRO A 53 -8.96 -1.39 25.00
C PRO A 53 -8.62 0.02 25.46
N VAL A 54 -9.59 0.92 25.37
CA VAL A 54 -9.49 2.31 25.85
C VAL A 54 -10.72 2.63 26.69
N ASP A 55 -10.54 3.54 27.65
CA ASP A 55 -11.67 4.06 28.43
C ASP A 55 -12.71 4.71 27.50
N TYR A 56 -13.98 4.68 27.92
CA TYR A 56 -15.11 5.19 27.16
C TYR A 56 -14.92 6.65 26.74
N THR A 57 -14.45 7.51 27.66
CA THR A 57 -14.28 8.95 27.39
C THR A 57 -13.22 9.19 26.31
N VAL A 58 -12.12 8.44 26.38
CA VAL A 58 -11.04 8.46 25.39
C VAL A 58 -11.54 7.93 24.05
N GLY A 59 -12.28 6.81 24.06
CA GLY A 59 -12.87 6.22 22.86
C GLY A 59 -13.81 7.20 22.12
N LEU A 60 -14.64 7.92 22.86
CA LEU A 60 -15.53 8.95 22.30
C LEU A 60 -14.72 10.10 21.67
N GLY A 61 -13.68 10.58 22.35
CA GLY A 61 -12.79 11.62 21.85
C GLY A 61 -12.07 11.22 20.55
N LEU A 62 -11.55 9.99 20.50
CA LEU A 62 -10.89 9.44 19.30
C LEU A 62 -11.88 9.29 18.14
N ASN A 63 -13.12 8.89 18.40
CA ASN A 63 -14.15 8.77 17.37
C ASN A 63 -14.54 10.16 16.81
N ASN A 64 -14.70 11.16 17.68
CA ASN A 64 -14.97 12.53 17.25
C ASN A 64 -13.82 13.10 16.41
N LEU A 65 -12.58 12.86 16.82
CA LEU A 65 -11.40 13.27 16.05
C LEU A 65 -11.34 12.56 14.69
N ARG A 66 -11.68 11.27 14.64
CA ARG A 66 -11.77 10.51 13.39
C ARG A 66 -12.79 11.15 12.44
N VAL A 67 -14.01 11.42 12.92
CA VAL A 67 -15.06 12.06 12.11
C VAL A 67 -14.61 13.44 11.60
N ALA A 68 -13.93 14.23 12.45
CA ALA A 68 -13.38 15.52 12.04
C ALA A 68 -12.31 15.37 10.94
N LEU A 69 -11.39 14.42 11.09
CA LEU A 69 -10.36 14.16 10.07
C LEU A 69 -10.96 13.60 8.77
N GLU A 70 -11.98 12.73 8.83
CA GLU A 70 -12.68 12.23 7.65
C GLU A 70 -13.42 13.34 6.88
N ALA A 71 -13.78 14.44 7.55
CA ALA A 71 -14.36 15.62 6.90
C ALA A 71 -13.31 16.41 6.10
N GLU A 72 -12.02 16.32 6.46
CA GLU A 72 -10.93 17.07 5.85
C GLU A 72 -10.71 16.66 4.37
N PRO A 73 -10.62 17.64 3.44
CA PRO A 73 -10.43 17.36 2.01
C PRO A 73 -9.16 16.58 1.68
N ALA A 74 -8.08 16.81 2.43
CA ALA A 74 -6.82 16.09 2.26
C ALA A 74 -6.98 14.59 2.55
N ILE A 75 -7.70 14.24 3.62
CA ILE A 75 -7.98 12.86 4.02
C ILE A 75 -8.92 12.19 3.02
N LYS A 76 -10.02 12.85 2.63
CA LYS A 76 -10.96 12.31 1.62
C LYS A 76 -10.26 11.95 0.32
N ARG A 77 -9.35 12.82 -0.14
CA ARG A 77 -8.54 12.56 -1.34
C ARG A 77 -7.65 11.35 -1.15
N GLU A 78 -6.91 11.29 -0.04
CA GLU A 78 -5.99 10.19 0.25
C GLU A 78 -6.73 8.85 0.30
N LEU A 79 -7.86 8.79 1.00
CA LEU A 79 -8.73 7.61 1.03
C LEU A 79 -9.19 7.22 -0.39
N SER A 80 -9.62 8.18 -1.21
CA SER A 80 -10.01 7.91 -2.59
C SER A 80 -8.86 7.33 -3.44
N ILE A 81 -7.63 7.82 -3.25
CA ILE A 81 -6.43 7.29 -3.91
C ILE A 81 -6.19 5.84 -3.45
N ARG A 82 -6.19 5.59 -2.14
CA ARG A 82 -5.99 4.26 -1.55
C ARG A 82 -7.06 3.27 -2.04
N THR A 83 -8.34 3.67 -2.09
CA THR A 83 -9.42 2.83 -2.61
C THR A 83 -9.22 2.48 -4.08
N ARG A 84 -8.83 3.44 -4.92
CA ARG A 84 -8.53 3.19 -6.34
C ARG A 84 -7.34 2.25 -6.51
N GLN A 85 -6.29 2.43 -5.70
CA GLN A 85 -5.13 1.55 -5.70
C GLN A 85 -5.50 0.12 -5.25
N ALA A 86 -6.27 -0.02 -4.18
CA ALA A 86 -6.74 -1.32 -3.72
C ALA A 86 -7.61 -2.02 -4.77
N ALA A 87 -8.51 -1.29 -5.43
CA ALA A 87 -9.32 -1.82 -6.52
C ALA A 87 -8.46 -2.27 -7.72
N ARG A 88 -7.42 -1.50 -8.06
CA ARG A 88 -6.46 -1.88 -9.11
C ARG A 88 -5.70 -3.15 -8.75
N LEU A 89 -5.19 -3.25 -7.52
CA LEU A 89 -4.48 -4.44 -7.03
C LEU A 89 -5.40 -5.67 -6.97
N ALA A 90 -6.68 -5.48 -6.65
CA ALA A 90 -7.67 -6.56 -6.68
C ALA A 90 -8.02 -7.00 -8.10
N ALA A 91 -8.01 -6.07 -9.07
CA ALA A 91 -8.29 -6.33 -10.48
C ALA A 91 -7.09 -6.96 -11.23
N GLU A 92 -5.86 -6.71 -10.78
CA GLU A 92 -4.68 -7.45 -11.24
C GLU A 92 -4.85 -8.92 -10.83
N ARG A 93 -5.28 -9.76 -11.79
CA ARG A 93 -5.42 -11.21 -11.65
C ARG A 93 -4.14 -11.76 -11.02
N ARG A 94 -4.23 -12.32 -9.81
CA ARG A 94 -3.17 -13.18 -9.27
C ARG A 94 -2.90 -14.24 -10.35
N PRO A 95 -1.65 -14.42 -10.82
CA PRO A 95 -1.36 -15.54 -11.70
C PRO A 95 -1.79 -16.78 -10.93
N VAL A 96 -2.77 -17.50 -11.47
CA VAL A 96 -3.08 -18.84 -11.00
C VAL A 96 -1.82 -19.62 -11.32
N LEU A 97 -0.97 -19.84 -10.33
CA LEU A 97 0.06 -20.87 -10.39
C LEU A 97 -0.72 -22.17 -10.54
N GLY A 98 -0.96 -22.55 -11.80
CA GLY A 98 -1.47 -23.87 -12.13
C GLY A 98 -0.49 -24.83 -11.49
N THR A 99 -0.93 -25.51 -10.44
CA THR A 99 -0.21 -26.67 -9.95
C THR A 99 -0.47 -27.73 -11.01
N GLU A 100 0.29 -27.70 -12.10
CA GLU A 100 0.37 -28.86 -12.98
C GLU A 100 0.84 -29.99 -12.07
N MET A 101 -0.05 -30.93 -11.76
CA MET A 101 0.37 -32.12 -11.05
C MET A 101 1.40 -32.80 -11.94
N PHE A 102 2.66 -32.75 -11.51
CA PHE A 102 3.70 -33.55 -12.14
C PHE A 102 3.22 -35.01 -12.13
N PRO A 103 3.30 -35.73 -13.26
CA PRO A 103 2.97 -37.14 -13.28
C PRO A 103 3.81 -37.85 -12.21
N GLN A 104 3.17 -38.79 -11.51
CA GLN A 104 3.77 -39.53 -10.41
C GLN A 104 5.11 -40.12 -10.87
N PHE A 105 6.23 -39.69 -10.27
CA PHE A 105 7.56 -40.16 -10.63
C PHE A 105 7.64 -41.66 -10.35
N VAL A 106 7.59 -42.48 -11.39
CA VAL A 106 7.85 -43.91 -11.28
C VAL A 106 9.35 -44.08 -11.27
N GLY A 107 9.89 -44.30 -10.07
CA GLY A 107 11.30 -44.59 -9.88
C GLY A 107 11.69 -45.87 -10.65
N PRO A 108 12.93 -45.95 -11.15
CA PRO A 108 13.47 -47.16 -11.77
C PRO A 108 13.31 -48.40 -10.88
N PRO A 109 13.09 -49.59 -11.48
CA PRO A 109 12.76 -50.80 -10.74
C PRO A 109 13.88 -51.20 -9.78
N TRP A 110 13.50 -51.58 -8.56
CA TRP A 110 14.40 -52.13 -7.56
C TRP A 110 14.58 -53.64 -7.75
N PRO A 111 15.77 -54.23 -7.53
CA PRO A 111 17.05 -53.59 -7.17
C PRO A 111 17.80 -53.01 -8.38
N TRP A 112 18.66 -52.03 -8.10
CA TRP A 112 19.49 -51.39 -9.12
C TRP A 112 20.40 -52.43 -9.81
N PRO A 113 20.47 -52.47 -11.16
CA PRO A 113 21.41 -53.35 -11.82
C PRO A 113 22.84 -52.93 -11.44
N PRO A 114 23.73 -53.88 -11.11
CA PRO A 114 25.11 -53.55 -10.78
C PRO A 114 25.80 -52.90 -11.98
N PRO A 115 26.71 -51.93 -11.75
CA PRO A 115 27.44 -51.30 -12.83
C PRO A 115 28.21 -52.36 -13.64
N ARG A 116 28.03 -52.35 -14.97
CA ARG A 116 28.81 -53.20 -15.88
C ARG A 116 30.27 -52.78 -15.77
N THR A 117 31.12 -53.62 -15.18
CA THR A 117 32.56 -53.44 -15.26
C THR A 117 33.00 -53.67 -16.71
N PRO A 118 33.84 -52.77 -17.29
CA PRO A 118 34.40 -53.02 -18.61
C PRO A 118 35.29 -54.27 -18.53
N ARG A 119 34.91 -55.32 -19.27
CA ARG A 119 35.74 -56.51 -19.45
C ARG A 119 37.06 -56.06 -20.09
N GLY A 120 38.14 -56.11 -19.32
CA GLY A 120 39.49 -55.81 -19.78
C GLY A 120 39.79 -56.60 -21.04
N GLY A 121 40.08 -55.88 -22.13
CA GLY A 121 40.58 -56.47 -23.36
C GLY A 121 41.92 -57.13 -23.09
N ARG A 122 41.97 -58.46 -23.19
CA ARG A 122 43.23 -59.18 -23.39
C ARG A 122 43.77 -58.78 -24.75
N ARG A 123 44.87 -58.02 -24.75
CA ARG A 123 45.85 -58.02 -25.84
C ARG A 123 46.94 -59.02 -25.45
N SER A 124 47.38 -59.80 -26.44
CA SER A 124 48.38 -60.89 -26.44
C SER A 124 47.81 -62.27 -26.21
#